data_AF-A0A9P5LXP2-F1
#
_entry.id   AF-A0A9P5LXP2-F1
#
_cell.length_a   1.000
_cell.length_b   1.000
_cell.length_c   1.000
_cell.angle_alpha   90.00
_cell.angle_beta   90.00
_cell.angle_gamma   90.00
#
_symmetry.space_group_name_H-M   'P 1'
#
loop_
_entity.id
_entity.type
_entity.pdbx_description
1 polymer ?
#
loop_
_entity_poly.entity_id
_entity_poly.type
_entity_poly.pdbx_seq_one_letter_code
_entity_poly.pdbx_strand_id
1 'polypeptide(L)'
;MSFTSMLTQYPPPPPPAPLFTGKDIPSQKGKVFIVTGGNQGVGFELIKMLYPTDATIYMASRSSTHALSAISEITASDPSRAGNLKFLHLDPMDLHSVRAAAEEFIAREENLDILWNNAGIGRLPPGTKTQQGIEGHMGVNVVGTFYFTRLLVGCLKNAVSRSEENSVRIVWRTSWMGEGRSPEGGFRMRDLENGGCGNEYVDYAASRAAGAYIIPWERIQTRNPRADIYAALDAGKGAELWEWCEEVIAAEMDG
;
A
#
# COMPACT_ATOMS: atom_id res chain seq x y z
N MET A 1 -9.95 -5.19 -23.27
CA MET A 1 -8.64 -4.48 -23.35
C MET A 1 -8.45 -3.95 -24.76
N SER A 2 -8.04 -2.70 -24.94
CA SER A 2 -7.61 -2.20 -26.25
C SER A 2 -6.31 -2.88 -26.67
N PHE A 3 -6.17 -3.20 -27.96
CA PHE A 3 -4.94 -3.72 -28.57
C PHE A 3 -3.72 -2.84 -28.25
N THR A 4 -3.92 -1.52 -28.16
CA THR A 4 -2.88 -0.55 -27.81
C THR A 4 -2.31 -0.78 -26.40
N SER A 5 -3.15 -1.19 -25.43
CA SER A 5 -2.71 -1.45 -24.04
C SER A 5 -1.90 -2.74 -23.91
N MET A 6 -2.12 -3.73 -24.78
CA MET A 6 -1.32 -4.95 -24.79
C MET A 6 0.07 -4.70 -25.38
N LEU A 7 0.17 -3.91 -26.45
CA LEU A 7 1.45 -3.59 -27.10
C LEU A 7 2.40 -2.77 -26.21
N THR A 8 1.88 -1.92 -25.33
CA THR A 8 2.71 -1.20 -24.34
C THR A 8 3.23 -2.09 -23.21
N GLN A 9 2.75 -3.34 -23.10
CA GLN A 9 3.07 -4.21 -21.97
C GLN A 9 3.82 -5.49 -22.38
N TYR A 10 3.73 -5.95 -23.64
CA TYR A 10 4.37 -7.21 -24.06
C TYR A 10 4.73 -7.28 -25.57
N PRO A 11 6.03 -7.35 -25.93
CA PRO A 11 7.16 -6.77 -25.22
C PRO A 11 7.15 -5.24 -25.37
N PRO A 12 7.31 -4.46 -24.29
CA PRO A 12 7.33 -3.02 -24.40
C PRO A 12 8.57 -2.56 -25.18
N PRO A 13 8.48 -1.54 -26.05
CA PRO A 13 9.67 -0.84 -26.50
C PRO A 13 10.46 -0.30 -25.29
N PRO A 14 11.78 -0.07 -25.42
CA PRO A 14 12.55 0.56 -24.35
C PRO A 14 11.83 1.84 -23.91
N PRO A 15 11.54 2.00 -22.61
CA PRO A 15 10.85 3.19 -22.14
C PRO A 15 11.71 4.42 -22.49
N PRO A 16 11.08 5.55 -22.85
CA PRO A 16 11.82 6.80 -23.01
C PRO A 16 12.51 7.17 -21.68
N ALA A 17 13.53 8.01 -21.75
CA ALA A 17 14.19 8.53 -20.54
C ALA A 17 13.14 9.14 -19.59
N PRO A 18 13.27 8.92 -18.27
CA PRO A 18 12.30 9.44 -17.32
C PRO A 18 12.34 10.98 -17.32
N LEU A 19 11.17 11.60 -17.41
CA LEU A 19 11.02 13.06 -17.34
C LEU A 19 11.18 13.61 -15.91
N PHE A 20 11.15 12.72 -14.90
CA PHE A 20 11.26 13.06 -13.49
C PHE A 20 12.18 12.04 -12.81
N THR A 21 13.13 12.54 -12.05
CA THR A 21 14.17 11.75 -11.37
C THR A 21 14.29 12.18 -9.90
N GLY A 22 15.10 11.47 -9.13
CA GLY A 22 15.41 11.87 -7.74
C GLY A 22 15.96 13.29 -7.61
N LYS A 23 16.58 13.85 -8.67
CA LYS A 23 17.11 15.23 -8.68
C LYS A 23 16.03 16.30 -8.73
N ASP A 24 14.84 15.92 -9.21
CA ASP A 24 13.71 16.82 -9.38
C ASP A 24 12.82 16.88 -8.13
N ILE A 25 13.11 16.04 -7.13
CA ILE A 25 12.37 16.02 -5.86
C ILE A 25 12.85 17.19 -4.99
N PRO A 26 11.98 18.16 -4.67
CA PRO A 26 12.35 19.26 -3.79
C PRO A 26 12.56 18.74 -2.36
N SER A 27 13.19 19.56 -1.51
CA SER A 27 13.32 19.24 -0.09
C SER A 27 11.97 18.87 0.53
N GLN A 28 11.96 17.78 1.30
CA GLN A 28 10.84 17.30 2.09
C GLN A 28 11.13 17.46 3.58
N LYS A 29 12.03 18.39 3.94
CA LYS A 29 12.37 18.68 5.33
C LYS A 29 11.13 18.98 6.17
N GLY A 30 11.02 18.33 7.32
CA GLY A 30 9.88 18.50 8.24
C GLY A 30 8.62 17.71 7.85
N LYS A 31 8.70 16.88 6.80
CA LYS A 31 7.65 15.92 6.46
C LYS A 31 7.98 14.51 6.95
N VAL A 32 6.93 13.79 7.33
CA VAL A 32 7.01 12.41 7.81
C VAL A 32 6.36 11.46 6.81
N PHE A 33 7.11 10.43 6.42
CA PHE A 33 6.70 9.40 5.46
C PHE A 33 6.67 8.05 6.15
N ILE A 34 5.68 7.23 5.85
CA ILE A 34 5.74 5.78 6.05
C ILE A 34 5.69 5.11 4.69
N VAL A 35 6.62 4.20 4.43
CA VAL A 35 6.63 3.36 3.22
C VAL A 35 6.56 1.90 3.65
N THR A 36 5.43 1.25 3.38
CA THR A 36 5.24 -0.17 3.70
C THR A 36 5.91 -1.07 2.66
N GLY A 37 6.53 -2.17 3.09
CA GLY A 37 7.35 -3.01 2.22
C GLY A 37 8.57 -2.26 1.66
N GLY A 38 9.11 -1.31 2.44
CA GLY A 38 10.18 -0.42 2.00
C GLY A 38 11.57 -1.06 1.92
N ASN A 39 11.73 -2.29 2.37
CA ASN A 39 13.03 -2.97 2.42
C ASN A 39 13.45 -3.60 1.07
N GLN A 40 12.58 -3.60 0.05
CA GLN A 40 12.89 -4.20 -1.25
C GLN A 40 12.04 -3.62 -2.40
N GLY A 41 12.47 -3.87 -3.63
CA GLY A 41 11.70 -3.55 -4.85
C GLY A 41 11.35 -2.07 -4.96
N VAL A 42 10.10 -1.78 -5.37
CA VAL A 42 9.61 -0.40 -5.58
C VAL A 42 9.68 0.45 -4.31
N GLY A 43 9.38 -0.13 -3.15
CA GLY A 43 9.45 0.59 -1.87
C GLY A 43 10.87 0.99 -1.50
N PHE A 44 11.85 0.13 -1.78
CA PHE A 44 13.27 0.42 -1.55
C PHE A 44 13.77 1.56 -2.43
N GLU A 45 13.52 1.49 -3.74
CA GLU A 45 13.94 2.55 -4.66
C GLU A 45 13.24 3.89 -4.36
N LEU A 46 11.97 3.85 -3.91
CA LEU A 46 11.28 5.04 -3.44
C LEU A 46 11.99 5.66 -2.22
N ILE A 47 12.30 4.87 -1.19
CA ILE A 47 13.00 5.38 -0.01
C ILE A 47 14.38 5.91 -0.41
N LYS A 48 15.10 5.23 -1.29
CA LYS A 48 16.41 5.68 -1.80
C LYS A 48 16.32 7.03 -2.50
N MET A 49 15.28 7.29 -3.28
CA MET A 49 15.03 8.59 -3.91
C MET A 49 14.60 9.66 -2.89
N LEU A 50 13.89 9.29 -1.83
CA LEU A 50 13.44 10.22 -0.78
C LEU A 50 14.54 10.55 0.24
N TYR A 51 15.49 9.64 0.46
CA TYR A 51 16.56 9.79 1.44
C TYR A 51 17.32 11.14 1.35
N PRO A 52 17.74 11.63 0.16
CA PRO A 52 18.46 12.90 0.05
C PRO A 52 17.58 14.16 0.21
N THR A 53 16.27 14.01 0.50
CA THR A 53 15.33 15.15 0.56
C THR A 53 15.15 15.72 1.97
N ASP A 54 15.84 15.17 2.98
CA ASP A 54 15.75 15.54 4.41
C ASP A 54 14.38 15.24 5.06
N ALA A 55 13.57 14.38 4.46
CA ALA A 55 12.37 13.81 5.09
C ALA A 55 12.71 12.89 6.27
N THR A 56 11.77 12.77 7.21
CA THR A 56 11.73 11.63 8.15
C THR A 56 10.99 10.48 7.47
N ILE A 57 11.64 9.33 7.32
CA ILE A 57 11.12 8.20 6.58
C ILE A 57 11.10 6.97 7.48
N TYR A 58 9.93 6.38 7.65
CA TYR A 58 9.73 5.09 8.31
C TYR A 58 9.66 3.99 7.24
N MET A 59 10.69 3.15 7.22
CA MET A 59 10.71 1.91 6.45
C MET A 59 9.92 0.85 7.22
N ALA A 60 8.66 0.65 6.85
CA ALA A 60 7.81 -0.36 7.46
C ALA A 60 8.02 -1.72 6.78
N SER A 61 8.39 -2.74 7.57
CA SER A 61 8.71 -4.09 7.07
C SER A 61 8.50 -5.15 8.14
N ARG A 62 8.23 -6.38 7.68
CA ARG A 62 8.11 -7.58 8.53
C ARG A 62 9.45 -8.04 9.09
N SER A 63 10.49 -8.02 8.25
CA SER A 63 11.82 -8.48 8.65
C SER A 63 12.66 -7.30 9.08
N SER A 64 13.03 -7.26 10.38
CA SER A 64 13.98 -6.30 10.91
C SER A 64 15.35 -6.46 10.25
N THR A 65 15.82 -7.70 10.05
CA THR A 65 17.10 -7.99 9.40
C THR A 65 17.18 -7.40 7.99
N HIS A 66 16.18 -7.65 7.14
CA HIS A 66 16.17 -7.11 5.78
C HIS A 66 16.00 -5.59 5.78
N ALA A 67 15.17 -5.05 6.68
CA ALA A 67 15.00 -3.60 6.79
C ALA A 67 16.29 -2.90 7.21
N LEU A 68 16.97 -3.39 8.24
CA LEU A 68 18.23 -2.80 8.71
C LEU A 68 19.34 -2.91 7.65
N SER A 69 19.39 -4.03 6.90
CA SER A 69 20.29 -4.15 5.75
C SER A 69 20.00 -3.10 4.68
N ALA A 70 18.73 -2.92 4.30
CA ALA A 70 18.31 -1.92 3.32
C ALA A 70 18.60 -0.48 3.80
N ILE A 71 18.37 -0.19 5.09
CA ILE A 71 18.71 1.11 5.69
C ILE A 71 20.22 1.36 5.62
N SER A 72 21.04 0.35 5.93
CA SER A 72 22.50 0.46 5.83
C SER A 72 22.96 0.69 4.39
N GLU A 73 22.35 0.03 3.41
CA GLU A 73 22.67 0.22 1.99
C GLU A 73 22.34 1.64 1.52
N ILE A 74 21.16 2.15 1.89
CA ILE A 74 20.71 3.49 1.49
C ILE A 74 21.59 4.56 2.15
N THR A 75 21.86 4.45 3.45
CA THR A 75 22.69 5.42 4.17
C THR A 75 24.14 5.43 3.70
N ALA A 76 24.70 4.26 3.33
CA ALA A 76 26.05 4.16 2.75
C ALA A 76 26.16 4.80 1.35
N SER A 77 25.04 4.93 0.62
CA SER A 77 25.03 5.54 -0.71
C SER A 77 25.15 7.08 -0.71
N ASP A 78 24.83 7.72 0.42
CA ASP A 78 25.05 9.15 0.65
C ASP A 78 25.50 9.42 2.10
N PRO A 79 26.78 9.15 2.44
CA PRO A 79 27.31 9.32 3.79
C PRO A 79 27.34 10.78 4.26
N SER A 80 27.20 11.74 3.33
CA SER A 80 27.23 13.17 3.64
C SER A 80 25.94 13.67 4.29
N ARG A 81 24.86 12.87 4.20
CA ARG A 81 23.57 13.16 4.80
C ARG A 81 23.30 12.22 5.96
N ALA A 82 23.03 12.82 7.12
CA ALA A 82 22.38 12.13 8.23
C ALA A 82 20.87 12.09 7.95
N GLY A 83 20.44 11.16 7.09
CA GLY A 83 19.01 11.02 6.80
C GLY A 83 18.25 10.40 7.97
N ASN A 84 16.99 10.83 8.14
CA ASN A 84 16.11 10.35 9.21
C ASN A 84 15.35 9.09 8.78
N LEU A 85 16.11 8.04 8.44
CA LEU A 85 15.55 6.75 8.02
C LEU A 85 15.42 5.80 9.23
N LYS A 86 14.17 5.47 9.58
CA LYS A 86 13.81 4.70 10.78
C LYS A 86 13.16 3.37 10.36
N PHE A 87 13.42 2.30 11.11
CA PHE A 87 12.69 1.05 10.96
C PHE A 87 11.36 1.10 11.71
N LEU A 88 10.31 0.54 11.11
CA LEU A 88 9.03 0.24 11.77
C LEU A 88 8.68 -1.23 11.52
N HIS A 89 8.51 -2.01 12.57
CA HIS A 89 8.06 -3.39 12.40
C HIS A 89 6.57 -3.40 12.04
N LEU A 90 6.22 -3.99 10.91
CA LEU A 90 4.84 -4.11 10.44
C LEU A 90 4.64 -5.43 9.71
N ASP A 91 3.81 -6.31 10.25
CA ASP A 91 3.31 -7.50 9.56
C ASP A 91 1.82 -7.43 9.25
N PRO A 92 1.43 -7.15 7.99
CA PRO A 92 0.03 -7.14 7.59
C PRO A 92 -0.64 -8.53 7.58
N MET A 93 0.09 -9.63 7.82
CA MET A 93 -0.50 -10.96 8.02
C MET A 93 -1.07 -11.14 9.44
N ASP A 94 -0.83 -10.19 10.35
CA ASP A 94 -1.30 -10.23 11.72
C ASP A 94 -1.81 -8.86 12.16
N LEU A 95 -3.13 -8.74 12.40
CA LEU A 95 -3.73 -7.49 12.81
C LEU A 95 -3.23 -6.96 14.16
N HIS A 96 -2.71 -7.82 15.05
CA HIS A 96 -2.06 -7.37 16.29
C HIS A 96 -0.73 -6.67 15.98
N SER A 97 0.08 -7.22 15.07
CA SER A 97 1.30 -6.56 14.57
C SER A 97 0.99 -5.21 13.93
N VAL A 98 -0.09 -5.13 13.14
CA VAL A 98 -0.55 -3.88 12.53
C VAL A 98 -0.89 -2.82 13.59
N ARG A 99 -1.65 -3.19 14.63
CA ARG A 99 -1.99 -2.30 15.74
C ARG A 99 -0.72 -1.82 16.46
N ALA A 100 0.15 -2.74 16.85
CA ALA A 100 1.38 -2.42 17.56
C ALA A 100 2.29 -1.47 16.75
N ALA A 101 2.39 -1.67 15.44
CA ALA A 101 3.14 -0.78 14.54
C ALA A 101 2.56 0.64 14.52
N ALA A 102 1.23 0.77 14.47
CA ALA A 102 0.59 2.08 14.48
C ALA A 102 0.78 2.78 15.83
N GLU A 103 0.63 2.06 16.94
CA GLU A 103 0.86 2.58 18.30
C GLU A 103 2.32 3.03 18.49
N GLU A 104 3.29 2.23 18.02
CA GLU A 104 4.71 2.59 18.03
C GLU A 104 4.97 3.88 17.24
N PHE A 105 4.34 4.03 16.08
CA PHE A 105 4.47 5.24 15.26
C PHE A 105 3.84 6.45 15.94
N ILE A 106 2.59 6.33 16.43
CA ILE A 106 1.85 7.42 17.09
C ILE A 106 2.58 7.89 18.36
N ALA A 107 3.23 6.98 19.08
CA ALA A 107 4.05 7.34 20.25
C ALA A 107 5.31 8.16 19.90
N ARG A 108 5.75 8.15 18.63
CA ARG A 108 6.97 8.82 18.17
C ARG A 108 6.70 10.05 17.30
N GLU A 109 5.56 10.09 16.61
CA GLU A 109 5.23 11.12 15.63
C GLU A 109 3.78 11.57 15.76
N GLU A 110 3.57 12.87 15.89
CA GLU A 110 2.21 13.45 15.94
C GLU A 110 1.57 13.58 14.55
N ASN A 111 2.39 13.58 13.49
CA ASN A 111 2.01 13.92 12.14
C ASN A 111 2.49 12.85 11.15
N LEU A 112 1.65 12.56 10.15
CA LEU A 112 2.00 11.73 9.01
C LEU A 112 1.64 12.48 7.72
N ASP A 113 2.64 12.90 6.94
CA ASP A 113 2.39 13.65 5.71
C ASP A 113 2.07 12.70 4.55
N ILE A 114 2.80 11.58 4.44
CA ILE A 114 2.60 10.63 3.35
C ILE A 114 2.59 9.20 3.88
N LEU A 115 1.48 8.50 3.69
CA LEU A 115 1.38 7.06 3.86
C LEU A 115 1.47 6.38 2.50
N TRP A 116 2.56 5.67 2.23
CA TRP A 116 2.75 4.91 1.02
C TRP A 116 2.51 3.42 1.28
N ASN A 117 1.29 2.98 1.02
CA ASN A 117 0.83 1.59 1.08
C ASN A 117 1.39 0.79 -0.11
N ASN A 118 2.69 0.49 -0.08
CA ASN A 118 3.40 -0.27 -1.11
C ASN A 118 3.47 -1.77 -0.82
N ALA A 119 3.42 -2.17 0.45
CA ALA A 119 3.49 -3.57 0.84
C ALA A 119 2.45 -4.38 0.07
N GLY A 120 2.87 -5.58 -0.33
CA GLY A 120 1.92 -6.56 -0.76
C GLY A 120 2.59 -7.85 -1.18
N ILE A 121 1.81 -8.91 -1.08
CA ILE A 121 2.22 -10.28 -1.34
C ILE A 121 1.44 -10.80 -2.54
N GLY A 122 2.07 -11.68 -3.32
CA GLY A 122 1.48 -12.36 -4.45
C GLY A 122 1.99 -13.78 -4.53
N ARG A 123 1.30 -14.64 -5.29
CA ARG A 123 1.64 -16.06 -5.48
C ARG A 123 1.66 -16.84 -4.15
N LEU A 124 0.75 -16.51 -3.23
CA LEU A 124 0.51 -17.39 -2.09
C LEU A 124 -0.23 -18.64 -2.56
N PRO A 125 0.14 -19.84 -2.07
CA PRO A 125 -0.61 -21.06 -2.35
C PRO A 125 -2.09 -20.90 -1.96
N PRO A 126 -3.04 -21.44 -2.76
CA PRO A 126 -4.44 -21.44 -2.40
C PRO A 126 -4.69 -22.02 -1.00
N GLY A 127 -5.56 -21.38 -0.22
CA GLY A 127 -5.84 -21.76 1.17
C GLY A 127 -4.89 -21.18 2.21
N THR A 128 -3.88 -20.39 1.80
CA THR A 128 -3.08 -19.59 2.75
C THR A 128 -3.98 -18.58 3.47
N LYS A 129 -3.85 -18.52 4.80
CA LYS A 129 -4.63 -17.61 5.65
C LYS A 129 -3.74 -16.73 6.54
N THR A 130 -4.23 -15.56 6.91
CA THR A 130 -3.66 -14.72 7.97
C THR A 130 -3.84 -15.35 9.35
N GLN A 131 -3.26 -14.74 10.39
CA GLN A 131 -3.52 -15.14 11.77
C GLN A 131 -5.02 -15.08 12.12
N GLN A 132 -5.73 -14.12 11.52
CA GLN A 132 -7.16 -13.90 11.66
C GLN A 132 -8.01 -14.73 10.67
N GLY A 133 -7.42 -15.72 10.01
CA GLY A 133 -8.16 -16.64 9.13
C GLY A 133 -8.62 -16.06 7.78
N ILE A 134 -8.21 -14.83 7.45
CA ILE A 134 -8.53 -14.15 6.18
C ILE A 134 -7.66 -14.73 5.06
N GLU A 135 -8.17 -14.80 3.83
CA GLU A 135 -7.36 -15.18 2.65
C GLU A 135 -6.07 -14.34 2.59
N GLY A 136 -4.92 -14.98 2.38
CA GLY A 136 -3.62 -14.35 2.58
C GLY A 136 -3.35 -13.11 1.72
N HIS A 137 -3.79 -13.08 0.46
CA HIS A 137 -3.63 -11.88 -0.38
C HIS A 137 -4.53 -10.74 0.09
N MET A 138 -5.80 -11.02 0.37
CA MET A 138 -6.76 -10.05 0.91
C MET A 138 -6.32 -9.52 2.28
N GLY A 139 -5.85 -10.41 3.15
CA GLY A 139 -5.33 -10.06 4.46
C GLY A 139 -4.21 -9.05 4.40
N VAL A 140 -3.18 -9.30 3.58
CA VAL A 140 -2.03 -8.39 3.47
C VAL A 140 -2.33 -7.16 2.64
N ASN A 141 -2.81 -7.35 1.41
CA ASN A 141 -2.91 -6.29 0.41
C ASN A 141 -4.10 -5.37 0.65
N VAL A 142 -5.08 -5.81 1.45
CA VAL A 142 -6.35 -5.11 1.67
C VAL A 142 -6.57 -4.87 3.16
N VAL A 143 -6.93 -5.89 3.95
CA VAL A 143 -7.41 -5.72 5.34
C VAL A 143 -6.34 -5.12 6.26
N GLY A 144 -5.16 -5.72 6.33
CA GLY A 144 -4.06 -5.23 7.18
C GLY A 144 -3.58 -3.84 6.75
N THR A 145 -3.52 -3.58 5.44
CA THR A 145 -3.13 -2.27 4.90
C THR A 145 -4.20 -1.21 5.19
N PHE A 146 -5.48 -1.57 5.07
CA PHE A 146 -6.62 -0.73 5.42
C PHE A 146 -6.63 -0.40 6.91
N TYR A 147 -6.48 -1.41 7.76
CA TYR A 147 -6.47 -1.24 9.20
C TYR A 147 -5.34 -0.32 9.65
N PHE A 148 -4.13 -0.53 9.13
CA PHE A 148 -2.99 0.34 9.40
C PHE A 148 -3.28 1.80 9.00
N THR A 149 -3.88 2.00 7.83
CA THR A 149 -4.29 3.33 7.36
C THR A 149 -5.32 3.96 8.29
N ARG A 150 -6.34 3.21 8.70
CA ARG A 150 -7.41 3.66 9.60
C ARG A 150 -6.86 4.13 10.95
N LEU A 151 -5.94 3.38 11.54
CA LEU A 151 -5.30 3.73 12.81
C LEU A 151 -4.49 5.03 12.73
N LEU A 152 -3.93 5.33 11.55
CA LEU A 152 -3.08 6.51 11.32
C LEU A 152 -3.84 7.76 10.82
N VAL A 153 -5.17 7.68 10.65
CA VAL A 153 -5.99 8.82 10.18
C VAL A 153 -5.83 10.04 11.08
N GLY A 154 -5.65 9.86 12.39
CA GLY A 154 -5.39 10.96 13.32
C GLY A 154 -4.13 11.75 12.95
N CYS A 155 -2.99 11.06 12.77
CA CYS A 155 -1.73 11.68 12.37
C CYS A 155 -1.80 12.35 10.98
N LEU A 156 -2.53 11.74 10.05
CA LEU A 156 -2.78 12.32 8.72
C LEU A 156 -3.59 13.63 8.81
N LYS A 157 -4.67 13.64 9.60
CA LYS A 157 -5.48 14.84 9.85
C LYS A 157 -4.69 15.95 10.53
N ASN A 158 -3.83 15.60 11.50
CA ASN A 158 -2.94 16.55 12.13
C ASN A 158 -2.00 17.21 11.11
N ALA A 159 -1.40 16.41 10.21
CA ALA A 159 -0.55 16.94 9.16
C ALA A 159 -1.30 17.90 8.22
N VAL A 160 -2.56 17.62 7.87
CA VAL A 160 -3.37 18.51 7.01
C VAL A 160 -3.50 19.91 7.62
N SER A 161 -3.60 20.03 8.93
CA SER A 161 -3.79 21.33 9.59
C SER A 161 -2.59 22.30 9.46
N ARG A 162 -1.40 21.78 9.15
CA ARG A 162 -0.14 22.56 9.07
C ARG A 162 0.51 22.56 7.70
N SER A 163 -0.02 21.78 6.76
CA SER A 163 0.60 21.52 5.47
C SER A 163 -0.15 22.22 4.34
N GLU A 164 0.54 22.45 3.22
CA GLU A 164 -0.06 23.05 2.03
C GLU A 164 -1.24 22.22 1.51
N GLU A 165 -2.18 22.89 0.84
CA GLU A 165 -3.32 22.20 0.27
C GLU A 165 -2.87 21.07 -0.66
N ASN A 166 -3.46 19.89 -0.51
CA ASN A 166 -3.17 18.72 -1.35
C ASN A 166 -1.75 18.14 -1.19
N SER A 167 -1.00 18.48 -0.12
CA SER A 167 0.33 17.91 0.11
C SER A 167 0.33 16.64 0.97
N VAL A 168 -0.69 16.41 1.80
CA VAL A 168 -0.85 15.19 2.62
C VAL A 168 -1.57 14.12 1.83
N ARG A 169 -1.03 12.90 1.79
CA ARG A 169 -1.51 11.85 0.86
C ARG A 169 -1.43 10.45 1.45
N ILE A 170 -2.43 9.64 1.09
CA ILE A 170 -2.34 8.18 1.14
C ILE A 170 -2.15 7.70 -0.30
N VAL A 171 -1.10 6.92 -0.54
CA VAL A 171 -0.79 6.34 -1.85
C VAL A 171 -0.94 4.83 -1.75
N TRP A 172 -1.83 4.24 -2.55
CA TRP A 172 -2.05 2.81 -2.58
C TRP A 172 -1.41 2.19 -3.82
N ARG A 173 -0.51 1.24 -3.64
CA ARG A 173 0.11 0.55 -4.76
C ARG A 173 -0.80 -0.58 -5.25
N THR A 174 -1.24 -0.45 -6.49
CA THR A 174 -2.05 -1.46 -7.20
C THR A 174 -1.17 -2.35 -8.08
N SER A 175 -1.77 -3.07 -9.01
CA SER A 175 -1.07 -3.88 -10.01
C SER A 175 -1.93 -4.00 -11.25
N TRP A 176 -1.29 -4.02 -12.42
CA TRP A 176 -1.97 -4.34 -13.68
C TRP A 176 -2.74 -5.67 -13.61
N MET A 177 -2.30 -6.64 -12.80
CA MET A 177 -3.04 -7.89 -12.58
C MET A 177 -4.46 -7.64 -12.06
N GLY A 178 -4.67 -6.60 -11.25
CA GLY A 178 -6.00 -6.20 -10.79
C GLY A 178 -6.90 -5.69 -11.92
N GLU A 179 -6.35 -5.15 -12.99
CA GLU A 179 -7.11 -4.78 -14.18
C GLU A 179 -7.33 -6.01 -15.09
N GLY A 180 -6.27 -6.78 -15.33
CA GLY A 180 -6.25 -7.84 -16.35
C GLY A 180 -6.83 -9.19 -15.91
N ARG A 181 -6.88 -9.51 -14.61
CA ARG A 181 -7.25 -10.85 -14.12
C ARG A 181 -8.22 -10.89 -12.94
N SER A 182 -8.63 -9.75 -12.42
CA SER A 182 -9.64 -9.72 -11.35
C SER A 182 -11.01 -10.12 -11.89
N PRO A 183 -11.89 -10.75 -11.08
CA PRO A 183 -13.24 -11.12 -11.52
C PRO A 183 -14.06 -9.88 -11.92
N GLU A 184 -15.21 -10.11 -12.55
CA GLU A 184 -16.18 -9.04 -12.84
C GLU A 184 -16.53 -8.26 -11.57
N GLY A 185 -16.49 -6.93 -11.65
CA GLY A 185 -16.64 -6.03 -10.51
C GLY A 185 -15.47 -6.10 -9.51
N GLY A 186 -14.27 -6.51 -9.94
CA GLY A 186 -13.01 -6.44 -9.17
C GLY A 186 -12.78 -7.55 -8.14
N PHE A 187 -13.76 -7.91 -7.33
CA PHE A 187 -13.68 -9.02 -6.36
C PHE A 187 -15.08 -9.61 -6.14
N ARG A 188 -15.21 -10.74 -5.43
CA ARG A 188 -16.53 -11.32 -5.08
C ARG A 188 -16.60 -11.47 -3.57
N MET A 189 -17.65 -10.92 -2.95
CA MET A 189 -17.85 -10.99 -1.49
C MET A 189 -17.79 -12.42 -0.96
N ARG A 190 -18.50 -13.34 -1.63
CA ARG A 190 -18.45 -14.76 -1.30
C ARG A 190 -17.03 -15.34 -1.26
N ASP A 191 -16.13 -14.86 -2.12
CA ASP A 191 -14.76 -15.37 -2.17
C ASP A 191 -13.96 -14.80 -0.99
N LEU A 192 -14.27 -13.58 -0.53
CA LEU A 192 -13.68 -13.00 0.69
C LEU A 192 -14.08 -13.80 1.94
N GLU A 193 -15.37 -14.12 2.07
CA GLU A 193 -15.93 -14.88 3.21
C GLU A 193 -15.45 -16.33 3.24
N ASN A 194 -15.17 -16.94 2.09
CA ASN A 194 -14.77 -18.35 1.99
C ASN A 194 -13.25 -18.56 1.94
N GLY A 195 -12.44 -17.51 2.09
CA GLY A 195 -10.97 -17.63 2.10
C GLY A 195 -10.34 -17.77 0.71
N GLY A 196 -10.97 -17.20 -0.32
CA GLY A 196 -10.52 -17.16 -1.71
C GLY A 196 -11.35 -18.04 -2.65
N CYS A 197 -11.05 -17.96 -3.94
CA CYS A 197 -11.69 -18.77 -4.98
C CYS A 197 -10.90 -20.04 -5.36
N GLY A 198 -9.78 -20.30 -4.66
CA GLY A 198 -8.90 -21.45 -4.93
C GLY A 198 -7.94 -21.23 -6.10
N ASN A 199 -7.84 -20.01 -6.62
CA ASN A 199 -6.94 -19.64 -7.71
C ASN A 199 -6.10 -18.43 -7.31
N GLU A 200 -4.82 -18.69 -7.00
CA GLU A 200 -3.86 -17.69 -6.52
C GLU A 200 -3.75 -16.43 -7.42
N TYR A 201 -3.93 -16.57 -8.74
CA TYR A 201 -3.83 -15.44 -9.66
C TYR A 201 -5.08 -14.56 -9.60
N VAL A 202 -6.25 -15.18 -9.42
CA VAL A 202 -7.53 -14.48 -9.32
C VAL A 202 -7.64 -13.83 -7.94
N ASP A 203 -7.26 -14.54 -6.88
CA ASP A 203 -7.27 -14.02 -5.50
C ASP A 203 -6.28 -12.84 -5.35
N TYR A 204 -5.06 -12.99 -5.89
CA TYR A 204 -4.11 -11.87 -5.95
C TYR A 204 -4.66 -10.69 -6.76
N ALA A 205 -5.20 -10.94 -7.95
CA ALA A 205 -5.74 -9.88 -8.80
C ALA A 205 -6.92 -9.16 -8.12
N ALA A 206 -7.81 -9.91 -7.46
CA ALA A 206 -8.92 -9.36 -6.69
C ALA A 206 -8.42 -8.44 -5.57
N SER A 207 -7.40 -8.88 -4.81
CA SER A 207 -6.78 -8.05 -3.76
C SER A 207 -6.14 -6.76 -4.30
N ARG A 208 -5.65 -6.76 -5.55
CA ARG A 208 -5.09 -5.57 -6.20
C ARG A 208 -6.15 -4.66 -6.80
N ALA A 209 -7.27 -5.21 -7.25
CA ALA A 209 -8.43 -4.43 -7.67
C ALA A 209 -9.11 -3.77 -6.47
N ALA A 210 -9.20 -4.46 -5.34
CA ALA A 210 -9.79 -3.97 -4.09
C ALA A 210 -9.18 -2.66 -3.59
N GLY A 211 -7.88 -2.41 -3.85
CA GLY A 211 -7.23 -1.12 -3.54
C GLY A 211 -7.94 0.08 -4.18
N ALA A 212 -8.50 -0.07 -5.38
CA ALA A 212 -9.26 0.97 -6.09
C ALA A 212 -10.65 1.23 -5.47
N TYR A 213 -11.13 0.35 -4.59
CA TYR A 213 -12.43 0.49 -3.92
C TYR A 213 -12.31 1.11 -2.53
N ILE A 214 -11.16 0.95 -1.86
CA ILE A 214 -10.93 1.46 -0.49
C ILE A 214 -10.60 2.96 -0.47
N ILE A 215 -10.01 3.50 -1.54
CA ILE A 215 -9.71 4.93 -1.67
C ILE A 215 -10.51 5.50 -2.85
N PRO A 216 -11.71 6.07 -2.63
CA PRO A 216 -12.51 6.64 -3.71
C PRO A 216 -11.89 7.92 -4.32
N TRP A 217 -10.79 8.43 -3.75
CA TRP A 217 -10.15 9.70 -4.13
C TRP A 217 -8.77 9.53 -4.78
N GLU A 218 -8.54 8.43 -5.50
CA GLU A 218 -7.31 8.22 -6.26
C GLU A 218 -7.06 9.35 -7.27
N ARG A 219 -6.06 10.19 -7.00
CA ARG A 219 -5.67 11.31 -7.89
C ARG A 219 -4.65 10.93 -8.97
N ILE A 220 -4.05 9.74 -8.92
CA ILE A 220 -2.84 9.42 -9.71
C ILE A 220 -2.97 8.20 -10.64
N GLN A 221 -4.07 7.41 -10.61
CA GLN A 221 -4.42 6.58 -11.76
C GLN A 221 -5.51 7.26 -12.56
N THR A 222 -5.31 7.34 -13.89
CA THR A 222 -6.44 7.36 -14.81
C THR A 222 -7.34 6.21 -14.42
N ARG A 223 -8.55 6.57 -13.97
CA ARG A 223 -9.76 5.75 -14.02
C ARG A 223 -9.47 4.35 -14.59
N ASN A 224 -9.47 3.31 -13.72
CA ASN A 224 -9.44 1.89 -14.10
C ASN A 224 -10.20 1.66 -15.43
N PRO A 225 -9.61 1.06 -16.47
CA PRO A 225 -10.24 1.01 -17.79
C PRO A 225 -11.48 0.11 -17.87
N ARG A 226 -11.85 -0.58 -16.78
CA ARG A 226 -12.96 -1.53 -16.72
C ARG A 226 -14.27 -0.86 -16.34
N ALA A 227 -15.21 -0.84 -17.28
CA ALA A 227 -16.56 -0.29 -17.08
C ALA A 227 -17.33 -0.99 -15.95
N ASP A 228 -17.15 -2.30 -15.80
CA ASP A 228 -17.80 -3.09 -14.75
C ASP A 228 -17.32 -2.73 -13.34
N ILE A 229 -16.09 -2.22 -13.20
CA ILE A 229 -15.56 -1.72 -11.93
C ILE A 229 -16.24 -0.41 -11.53
N TYR A 230 -16.53 0.49 -12.48
CA TYR A 230 -17.34 1.69 -12.19
C TYR A 230 -18.77 1.34 -11.84
N ALA A 231 -19.39 0.47 -12.63
CA ALA A 231 -20.76 0.04 -12.35
C ALA A 231 -20.87 -0.56 -10.93
N ALA A 232 -19.86 -1.34 -10.52
CA ALA A 232 -19.79 -1.88 -9.17
C ALA A 232 -19.55 -0.79 -8.09
N LEU A 233 -18.69 0.19 -8.34
CA LEU A 233 -18.46 1.33 -7.45
C LEU A 233 -19.75 2.16 -7.26
N ASP A 234 -20.42 2.50 -8.37
CA ASP A 234 -21.68 3.25 -8.39
C ASP A 234 -22.81 2.46 -7.69
N ALA A 235 -22.76 1.14 -7.76
CA ALA A 235 -23.67 0.24 -7.05
C ALA A 235 -23.35 0.06 -5.56
N GLY A 236 -22.34 0.75 -5.02
CA GLY A 236 -22.02 0.75 -3.58
C GLY A 236 -21.05 -0.33 -3.12
N LYS A 237 -20.45 -1.10 -4.03
CA LYS A 237 -19.55 -2.22 -3.69
C LYS A 237 -18.29 -1.78 -2.92
N GLY A 238 -17.86 -0.53 -3.09
CA GLY A 238 -16.77 0.04 -2.29
C GLY A 238 -17.14 0.22 -0.82
N ALA A 239 -18.37 0.64 -0.53
CA ALA A 239 -18.89 0.73 0.83
C ALA A 239 -19.02 -0.66 1.47
N GLU A 240 -19.52 -1.64 0.71
CA GLU A 240 -19.63 -3.03 1.16
C GLU A 240 -18.25 -3.63 1.55
N LEU A 241 -17.22 -3.40 0.73
CA LEU A 241 -15.85 -3.82 1.07
C LEU A 241 -15.32 -3.12 2.33
N TRP A 242 -15.61 -1.83 2.46
CA TRP A 242 -15.21 -1.06 3.63
C TRP A 242 -15.85 -1.63 4.90
N GLU A 243 -17.17 -1.81 4.89
CA GLU A 243 -17.92 -2.37 6.02
C GLU A 243 -17.41 -3.77 6.39
N TRP A 244 -17.18 -4.62 5.40
CA TRP A 244 -16.58 -5.94 5.63
C TRP A 244 -15.21 -5.87 6.30
N CYS A 245 -14.35 -4.92 5.90
CA CYS A 245 -13.06 -4.74 6.56
C CYS A 245 -13.23 -4.28 8.02
N GLU A 246 -14.19 -3.39 8.30
CA GLU A 246 -14.50 -2.96 9.68
C GLU A 246 -14.99 -4.12 10.53
N GLU A 247 -15.89 -4.96 10.02
CA GLU A 247 -16.42 -6.12 10.73
C GLU A 247 -15.32 -7.13 11.07
N VAL A 248 -14.45 -7.44 10.10
CA VAL A 248 -13.29 -8.33 10.30
C VAL A 248 -12.35 -7.76 11.37
N ILE A 249 -12.10 -6.45 11.37
CA ILE A 249 -11.26 -5.81 12.38
C ILE A 249 -11.94 -5.83 13.75
N ALA A 250 -13.24 -5.51 13.83
CA ALA A 250 -13.97 -5.45 15.08
C ALA A 250 -14.03 -6.81 15.77
N ALA A 251 -14.33 -7.87 15.01
CA ALA A 251 -14.41 -9.24 15.52
C ALA A 251 -13.10 -9.71 16.20
N GLU A 252 -11.96 -9.20 15.74
CA GLU A 252 -10.64 -9.57 16.24
C GLU A 252 -10.17 -8.70 17.40
N MET A 253 -10.72 -7.50 17.57
CA MET A 253 -10.31 -6.56 18.61
C MET A 253 -11.19 -6.63 19.87
N ASP A 254 -12.38 -7.20 19.76
CA ASP A 254 -13.32 -7.44 20.88
C ASP A 254 -13.19 -8.86 21.49
N GLY A 255 -12.36 -9.73 20.92
CA GLY A 255 -12.05 -11.08 21.41
C GLY A 255 -10.75 -11.17 22.21
#